data_AF-A0A9X1TTA6-F1
#
_entry.id   AF-A0A9X1TTA6-F1
#
_cell.length_a   1.000
_cell.length_b   1.000
_cell.length_c   1.000
_cell.angle_alpha   90.00
_cell.angle_beta   90.00
_cell.angle_gamma   90.00
#
_symmetry.space_group_name_H-M   'P 1'
#
loop_
_entity.id
_entity.type
_entity.pdbx_description
1 polymer ?
#
loop_
_entity_poly.entity_id
_entity_poly.type
_entity_poly.pdbx_seq_one_letter_code
_entity_poly.pdbx_strand_id
1 'polypeptide(L)' 'MKNRVFFNSENEAMLRGFRPCGHCMREAYSKWKLKQHITLKP' A
#
# COMPACT_ATOMS: atom_id res chain seq x y z
N MET A 1 -5.10 5.61 19.38
CA MET A 1 -4.67 4.90 18.15
C MET A 1 -5.90 4.67 17.27
N LYS A 2 -6.16 5.51 16.27
CA LYS A 2 -7.45 5.57 15.53
C LYS A 2 -7.36 5.26 14.03
N ASN A 3 -6.15 5.04 13.49
CA ASN A 3 -5.92 4.97 12.04
C ASN A 3 -5.43 3.59 11.57
N ARG A 4 -5.67 2.52 12.35
CA ARG A 4 -5.32 1.15 11.95
C ARG A 4 -6.61 0.43 11.55
N VAL A 5 -6.70 0.06 10.28
CA VAL A 5 -7.80 -0.73 9.71
C VAL A 5 -7.27 -2.12 9.42
N PHE A 6 -8.04 -3.15 9.77
CA PHE A 6 -7.73 -4.54 9.45
C PHE A 6 -8.62 -4.99 8.29
N PHE A 7 -8.05 -5.77 7.37
CA PHE A 7 -8.74 -6.31 6.20
C PHE A 7 -8.69 -7.83 6.26
N ASN A 8 -9.65 -8.48 5.61
CA ASN A 8 -9.69 -9.94 5.54
C ASN A 8 -8.61 -10.50 4.59
N SER A 9 -8.14 -9.67 3.65
CA SER A 9 -7.06 -10.01 2.71
C SER A 9 -6.24 -8.79 2.27
N GLU A 10 -5.03 -9.04 1.77
CA GLU A 10 -4.20 -8.01 1.14
C GLU A 10 -4.90 -7.37 -0.07
N ASN A 11 -5.59 -8.18 -0.89
CA ASN A 11 -6.30 -7.70 -2.07
C ASN A 11 -7.40 -6.69 -1.71
N GLU A 12 -8.15 -6.94 -0.64
CA GLU A 12 -9.17 -6.01 -0.15
C GLU A 12 -8.55 -4.67 0.29
N ALA A 13 -7.41 -4.71 0.97
CA ALA A 13 -6.68 -3.50 1.36
C ALA A 13 -6.24 -2.70 0.13
N MET A 14 -5.67 -3.38 -0.88
CA MET A 14 -5.21 -2.74 -2.11
C MET A 14 -6.36 -2.13 -2.93
N LEU A 15 -7.50 -2.83 -3.04
CA LEU A 15 -8.70 -2.32 -3.73
C LEU A 15 -9.27 -1.08 -3.05
N ARG A 16 -9.16 -0.97 -1.72
CA ARG A 16 -9.56 0.24 -0.97
C ARG A 16 -8.49 1.34 -0.96
N GLY A 17 -7.42 1.20 -1.73
CA GLY A 17 -6.35 2.20 -1.85
C GLY A 17 -5.39 2.25 -0.66
N PHE A 18 -5.38 1.23 0.21
CA PHE A 18 -4.41 1.15 1.29
C PHE A 18 -3.07 0.65 0.76
N ARG A 19 -1.99 1.18 1.32
CA ARG A 19 -0.62 0.79 0.98
C ARG A 19 -0.13 -0.34 1.88
N PRO A 20 0.72 -1.24 1.36
CA PRO A 20 1.38 -2.24 2.20
C PRO A 20 2.31 -1.58 3.24
N CYS A 21 2.51 -2.26 4.37
CA CYS A 21 3.34 -1.76 5.45
C CYS A 21 4.81 -1.67 5.02
N GLY A 22 5.42 -0.49 5.12
CA GLY A 22 6.83 -0.31 4.72
C GLY A 22 7.84 -1.05 5.61
N HIS A 23 7.47 -1.37 6.85
CA HIS A 23 8.32 -2.13 7.77
C HIS A 23 8.16 -3.64 7.57
N CYS A 24 6.91 -4.14 7.61
CA CYS A 24 6.64 -5.57 7.51
C CYS A 24 6.72 -6.12 6.07
N MET A 25 6.29 -5.32 5.09
CA MET A 25 6.13 -5.71 3.68
C MET A 25 6.98 -4.85 2.76
N ARG A 26 8.27 -4.70 3.10
CA ARG A 26 9.20 -3.76 2.46
C ARG A 26 9.26 -3.88 0.92
N GLU A 27 9.27 -5.09 0.38
CA GLU A 27 9.30 -5.30 -1.09
C GLU A 27 8.01 -4.87 -1.78
N ALA A 28 6.85 -5.27 -1.23
CA ALA A 28 5.54 -4.87 -1.74
C ALA A 28 5.37 -3.34 -1.65
N TYR A 29 5.86 -2.73 -0.57
CA TYR A 29 5.88 -1.28 -0.39
C TYR A 29 6.77 -0.56 -1.41
N SER A 30 7.97 -1.07 -1.68
CA SER A 30 8.84 -0.53 -2.73
C SER A 30 8.18 -0.58 -4.10
N LYS A 31 7.52 -1.70 -4.45
CA LYS A 31 6.75 -1.85 -5.69
C LYS A 31 5.56 -0.88 -5.74
N TRP A 32 4.80 -0.75 -4.65
CA TRP A 32 3.70 0.21 -4.54
C TRP A 32 4.19 1.64 -4.76
N LYS A 33 5.29 2.04 -4.10
CA LYS A 33 5.88 3.38 -4.22
C LYS A 33 6.36 3.67 -5.65
N LEU A 34 7.01 2.71 -6.31
CA LEU A 34 7.41 2.82 -7.72
C LEU A 34 6.23 3.08 -8.65
N LYS A 35 5.10 2.36 -8.46
CA LYS A 35 3.87 2.59 -9.23
C LYS A 35 3.31 4.00 -9.04
N GLN A 36 3.43 4.57 -7.83
CA GLN A 36 3.01 5.96 -7.56
C GLN A 36 3.91 6.98 -8.28
N HIS A 37 5.20 6.72 -8.41
CA HIS A 37 6.11 7.61 -9.14
C HIS A 37 5.90 7.59 -10.67
N ILE A 38 5.32 6.52 -11.22
CA ILE A 38 4.95 6.43 -12.63
C ILE A 38 3.66 7.19 -12.93
N THR A 39 2.76 7.31 -11.95
CA THR A 39 1.45 7.99 -12.09
C THR A 39 1.49 9.48 -11.72
N LEU A 40 2.63 9.99 -11.25
CA LEU A 40 2.81 11.38 -10.80
C LEU A 40 3.88 12.17 -11.59
N LYS A 41 4.34 11.66 -12.74
CA LYS A 41 5.05 12.51 -13.71
C LYS A 41 4.01 13.16 -14.63
N PRO A 42 4.15 14.48 -14.94
CA PRO A 42 3.17 15.27 -15.67
C PRO A 42 2.90 14.72 -17.07
#